data_AF-A0A662PZD8-F1
#
_entry.id   AF-A0A662PZD8-F1
#
_cell.length_a   1.000
_cell.length_b   1.000
_cell.length_c   1.000
_cell.angle_alpha   90.00
_cell.angle_beta   90.00
_cell.angle_gamma   90.00
#
_symmetry.space_group_name_H-M   'P 1'
#
loop_
_entity.id
_entity.type
_entity.pdbx_description
1 polymer ?
#
loop_
_entity_poly.entity_id
_entity_poly.type
_entity_poly.pdbx_seq_one_letter_code
_entity_poly.pdbx_strand_id
1 'polypeptide(L)'
;MFEPVRMEVEILVKPPSRRASEEALRELRRSRAQAVMLNLPENISGLVQDLVLGAIGYDDFLEEIEKKLPSPASAWIKGYERILTSGFEAEKIPEVYCYGDVISFKAEAEEAVQLTLLTLRSIITNRVNVEEWLKTLQERSRLREISSRREAEKVADIS
;
A
#
# COMPACT_ATOMS: atom_id res chain seq x y z
N MET A 1 7.46 -37.41 -13.99
CA MET A 1 6.81 -37.26 -12.67
C MET A 1 7.03 -35.81 -12.28
N PHE A 2 6.03 -34.95 -12.47
CA PHE A 2 6.15 -33.53 -12.12
C PHE A 2 5.80 -33.41 -10.64
N GLU A 3 6.77 -33.05 -9.80
CA GLU A 3 6.47 -32.62 -8.45
C GLU A 3 5.64 -31.33 -8.53
N PRO A 4 4.52 -31.23 -7.79
CA PRO A 4 3.77 -29.98 -7.74
C PRO A 4 4.68 -28.91 -7.11
N VAL A 5 4.86 -27.80 -7.83
CA VAL A 5 5.53 -26.62 -7.28
C VAL A 5 4.74 -26.19 -6.05
N ARG A 6 5.32 -26.34 -4.86
CA ARG A 6 4.71 -25.82 -3.63
C ARG A 6 4.84 -24.31 -3.66
N MET A 7 3.72 -23.62 -3.81
CA MET A 7 3.64 -22.18 -3.63
C MET A 7 3.39 -21.91 -2.15
N GLU A 8 4.37 -21.29 -1.50
CA GLU A 8 4.26 -20.86 -0.10
C GLU A 8 4.01 -19.36 -0.08
N VAL A 9 2.88 -18.96 0.49
CA VAL A 9 2.51 -17.55 0.69
C VAL A 9 2.84 -17.16 2.12
N GLU A 10 3.70 -16.17 2.28
CA GLU A 10 4.02 -15.58 3.58
C GLU A 10 3.37 -14.19 3.69
N ILE A 11 2.64 -13.95 4.78
CA ILE A 11 1.99 -12.66 5.04
C ILE A 11 2.79 -11.90 6.10
N LEU A 12 3.30 -10.74 5.71
CA LEU A 12 3.99 -9.85 6.62
C LEU A 12 3.13 -8.63 6.96
N VAL A 13 2.62 -8.58 8.19
CA VAL A 13 1.86 -7.43 8.70
C VAL A 13 2.75 -6.54 9.55
N LYS A 14 2.98 -5.30 9.09
CA LYS A 14 3.81 -4.31 9.79
C LYS A 14 3.16 -2.93 9.75
N PRO A 15 3.28 -2.12 10.81
CA PRO A 15 2.80 -0.74 10.79
C PRO A 15 3.61 0.09 9.77
N PRO A 16 3.03 1.14 9.15
CA PRO A 16 3.71 1.99 8.16
C PRO A 16 4.70 2.94 8.85
N SER A 17 5.78 2.38 9.38
CA SER A 17 6.85 3.12 10.05
C SER A 17 8.20 2.67 9.52
N ARG A 18 9.17 3.59 9.52
CA ARG A 18 10.52 3.33 9.01
C ARG A 18 11.14 2.05 9.59
N ARG A 19 11.02 1.85 10.91
CA ARG A 19 11.52 0.65 11.58
C ARG A 19 10.88 -0.63 11.03
N ALA A 20 9.57 -0.61 10.82
CA ALA A 20 8.84 -1.76 10.32
C ALA A 20 9.20 -2.06 8.85
N SER A 21 9.44 -1.02 8.04
CA SER A 21 9.92 -1.18 6.66
C SER A 21 11.33 -1.79 6.62
N GLU A 22 12.21 -1.39 7.55
CA GLU A 22 13.54 -2.00 7.70
C GLU A 22 13.46 -3.47 8.17
N GLU A 23 12.54 -3.79 9.08
CA GLU A 23 12.25 -5.17 9.49
C GLU A 23 11.71 -6.00 8.31
N ALA A 24 10.78 -5.45 7.53
CA ALA A 24 10.21 -6.10 6.37
C ALA A 24 11.25 -6.41 5.30
N LEU A 25 12.13 -5.44 5.02
CA LEU A 25 13.22 -5.63 4.07
C LEU A 25 14.18 -6.74 4.50
N ARG A 26 14.44 -6.90 5.80
CA ARG A 26 15.27 -8.01 6.31
C ARG A 26 14.62 -9.38 6.06
N GLU A 27 13.32 -9.50 6.29
CA GLU A 27 12.61 -10.77 6.02
C GLU A 27 12.53 -11.06 4.52
N LEU A 28 12.25 -10.06 3.69
CA LEU A 28 12.26 -10.18 2.22
C LEU A 28 13.61 -10.69 1.69
N ARG A 29 14.73 -10.19 2.24
CA ARG A 29 16.08 -10.65 1.86
C ARG A 29 16.36 -12.08 2.30
N ARG A 30 15.73 -12.55 3.38
CA ARG A 30 15.90 -13.93 3.89
C ARG A 30 15.04 -14.94 3.13
N SER A 31 13.81 -14.58 2.78
CA SER A 31 12.84 -15.49 2.17
C SER A 31 13.18 -15.85 0.73
N ARG A 32 14.02 -15.06 0.04
CA ARG A 32 14.29 -15.21 -1.41
C ARG A 32 12.97 -15.29 -2.21
N ALA A 33 12.00 -14.46 -1.82
CA ALA A 33 10.69 -14.42 -2.44
C ALA A 33 10.80 -14.22 -3.95
N GLN A 34 9.95 -14.90 -4.71
CA GLN A 34 9.87 -14.73 -6.17
C GLN A 34 9.08 -13.49 -6.53
N ALA A 35 8.08 -13.15 -5.70
CA ALA A 35 7.24 -11.98 -5.86
C ALA A 35 7.02 -11.29 -4.51
N VAL A 36 6.80 -9.97 -4.55
CA VAL A 36 6.43 -9.13 -3.41
C VAL A 36 5.13 -8.42 -3.73
N MET A 37 4.13 -8.62 -2.86
CA MET A 37 2.83 -8.01 -2.99
C MET A 37 2.68 -6.86 -1.99
N LEU A 38 2.50 -5.65 -2.50
CA LEU A 38 2.30 -4.44 -1.70
C LEU A 38 0.82 -4.04 -1.72
N ASN A 39 0.29 -3.65 -0.57
CA ASN A 39 -1.04 -3.06 -0.43
C ASN A 39 -1.08 -1.59 -0.90
N LEU A 40 -0.38 -1.30 -1.98
CA LEU A 40 -0.44 -0.06 -2.75
C LEU A 40 -1.45 -0.23 -3.89
N PRO A 41 -2.02 0.86 -4.43
CA PRO A 41 -3.03 0.76 -5.46
C PRO A 41 -2.45 0.25 -6.78
N GLU A 42 -3.21 -0.60 -7.48
CA GLU A 42 -2.72 -1.33 -8.67
C GLU A 42 -2.26 -0.41 -9.82
N ASN A 43 -2.83 0.80 -9.92
CA ASN A 43 -2.52 1.76 -10.99
C ASN A 43 -1.06 2.27 -10.95
N ILE A 44 -0.35 2.07 -9.83
CA ILE A 44 1.08 2.38 -9.70
C ILE A 44 1.98 1.14 -9.77
N SER A 45 1.45 -0.07 -9.97
CA SER A 45 2.27 -1.31 -9.96
C SER A 45 3.42 -1.26 -10.97
N GLY A 46 3.16 -0.79 -12.19
CA GLY A 46 4.21 -0.65 -13.21
C GLY A 46 5.31 0.34 -12.80
N LEU A 47 4.94 1.48 -12.21
CA LEU A 47 5.91 2.47 -11.73
C LEU A 47 6.78 1.91 -10.59
N VAL A 48 6.18 1.14 -9.69
CA VAL A 48 6.90 0.47 -8.61
C VAL A 48 7.88 -0.57 -9.18
N GLN A 49 7.45 -1.35 -10.16
CA GLN A 49 8.31 -2.32 -10.84
C GLN A 49 9.49 -1.62 -11.54
N ASP A 50 9.23 -0.54 -12.28
CA ASP A 50 10.26 0.24 -12.98
C ASP A 50 11.27 0.83 -12.00
N LEU A 51 10.80 1.37 -10.86
CA LEU A 51 11.67 1.89 -9.80
C LEU A 51 12.56 0.78 -9.21
N VAL A 52 11.97 -0.37 -8.90
CA VAL A 52 12.67 -1.52 -8.30
C VAL A 52 13.71 -2.11 -9.27
N LEU A 53 13.44 -2.10 -10.57
CA LEU A 53 14.39 -2.50 -11.61
C LEU A 53 15.46 -1.44 -11.92
N GLY A 54 15.35 -0.24 -11.33
CA GLY A 54 16.26 0.88 -11.59
C GLY A 54 16.05 1.53 -12.97
N ALA A 55 14.91 1.30 -13.63
CA ALA A 55 14.58 1.89 -14.92
C ALA A 55 14.20 3.38 -14.80
N ILE A 56 13.71 3.80 -13.63
CA ILE A 56 13.42 5.20 -13.31
C ILE A 56 14.06 5.59 -11.97
N GLY A 57 14.42 6.87 -11.82
CA GLY A 57 14.89 7.41 -10.54
C GLY A 57 13.74 7.57 -9.53
N TYR A 58 14.08 7.71 -8.25
CA TYR A 58 13.07 7.91 -7.19
C TYR A 58 12.33 9.24 -7.36
N ASP A 59 13.03 10.31 -7.76
CA ASP A 59 12.40 11.62 -7.97
C ASP A 59 11.40 11.56 -9.15
N ASP A 60 11.78 10.94 -10.28
CA ASP A 60 10.88 10.73 -11.42
C ASP A 60 9.67 9.86 -11.04
N PHE A 61 9.90 8.82 -10.22
CA PHE A 61 8.83 8.00 -9.67
C PHE A 61 7.84 8.84 -8.85
N LEU A 62 8.33 9.74 -7.97
CA LEU A 62 7.49 10.63 -7.18
C LEU A 62 6.63 11.55 -8.06
N GLU A 63 7.21 12.09 -9.13
CA GLU A 63 6.47 12.94 -10.07
C GLU A 63 5.35 12.18 -10.80
N GLU A 64 5.59 10.92 -11.18
CA GLU A 64 4.59 10.12 -11.89
C GLU A 64 3.47 9.61 -10.97
N ILE A 65 3.78 9.24 -9.72
CA ILE A 65 2.73 8.81 -8.78
C ILE A 65 1.83 9.97 -8.33
N GLU A 66 2.30 11.21 -8.34
CA GLU A 66 1.47 12.39 -8.00
C GLU A 66 0.28 12.55 -8.95
N LYS A 67 0.40 12.07 -10.20
CA LYS A 67 -0.69 12.05 -11.18
C LYS A 67 -1.72 10.94 -10.93
N LYS A 68 -1.37 9.94 -10.11
CA LYS A 68 -2.12 8.69 -9.93
C LYS A 68 -2.67 8.49 -8.52
N LEU A 69 -2.08 9.14 -7.53
CA LEU A 69 -2.44 9.04 -6.13
C LEU A 69 -3.07 10.35 -5.62
N PRO A 70 -3.88 10.28 -4.54
CA PRO A 70 -4.35 11.48 -3.85
C PRO A 70 -3.18 12.32 -3.32
N SER A 71 -3.24 13.63 -3.52
CA SER A 71 -2.17 14.54 -3.09
C SER A 71 -2.13 14.71 -1.56
N PRO A 72 -0.93 14.79 -0.94
CA PRO A 72 0.38 14.56 -1.54
C PRO A 72 0.69 13.06 -1.67
N ALA A 73 1.09 12.59 -2.85
CA ALA A 73 1.34 11.17 -3.10
C ALA A 73 2.43 10.58 -2.20
N SER A 74 3.45 11.39 -1.90
CA SER A 74 4.56 11.02 -1.02
C SER A 74 4.12 10.57 0.39
N ALA A 75 3.00 11.11 0.91
CA ALA A 75 2.51 10.72 2.23
C ALA A 75 2.02 9.26 2.25
N TRP A 76 1.45 8.80 1.15
CA TRP A 76 0.88 7.46 1.02
C TRP A 76 1.93 6.37 0.87
N ILE A 77 3.04 6.68 0.20
CA ILE A 77 4.12 5.72 -0.05
C ILE A 77 5.23 5.75 1.03
N LYS A 78 5.18 6.69 1.97
CA LYS A 78 6.23 6.90 2.97
C LYS A 78 6.55 5.65 3.79
N GLY A 79 5.54 4.83 4.09
CA GLY A 79 5.72 3.54 4.77
C GLY A 79 6.49 2.50 3.96
N TYR A 80 6.59 2.68 2.64
CA TYR A 80 7.25 1.78 1.70
C TYR A 80 8.58 2.31 1.21
N GLU A 81 8.92 3.57 1.49
CA GLU A 81 10.13 4.25 0.98
C GLU A 81 11.38 3.37 1.08
N ARG A 82 11.60 2.71 2.23
CA ARG A 82 12.76 1.83 2.42
C ARG A 82 12.74 0.57 1.57
N ILE A 83 11.56 0.01 1.29
CA ILE A 83 11.40 -1.14 0.40
C ILE A 83 11.65 -0.67 -1.04
N LEU A 84 11.00 0.42 -1.45
CA LEU A 84 11.08 0.99 -2.80
C LEU A 84 12.49 1.47 -3.17
N THR A 85 13.23 2.04 -2.22
CA THR A 85 14.60 2.55 -2.41
C THR A 85 15.67 1.55 -2.00
N SER A 86 15.30 0.35 -1.55
CA SER A 86 16.28 -0.65 -1.12
C SER A 86 17.18 -1.13 -2.24
N GLY A 87 16.77 -0.88 -3.50
CA GLY A 87 17.45 -1.31 -4.72
C GLY A 87 17.81 -2.78 -4.57
N PHE A 88 16.83 -3.68 -4.63
CA PHE A 88 16.97 -5.11 -4.31
C PHE A 88 18.35 -5.65 -4.75
N GLU A 89 19.31 -5.68 -3.83
CA GLU A 89 20.71 -6.08 -4.08
C GLU A 89 20.85 -7.59 -4.29
N ALA A 90 19.74 -8.30 -4.49
CA ALA A 90 19.73 -9.73 -4.67
C ALA A 90 20.17 -10.07 -6.10
N GLU A 91 20.81 -11.23 -6.26
CA GLU A 91 21.12 -11.84 -7.57
C GLU A 91 19.87 -11.99 -8.46
N LYS A 92 18.66 -11.90 -7.88
CA LYS A 92 17.38 -11.87 -8.57
C LYS A 92 16.41 -10.92 -7.86
N ILE A 93 16.01 -9.85 -8.54
CA ILE A 93 14.99 -8.91 -8.08
C ILE A 93 13.63 -9.61 -8.15
N PRO A 94 12.83 -9.64 -7.08
CA PRO A 94 11.49 -10.21 -7.13
C PRO A 94 10.56 -9.38 -8.02
N GLU A 95 9.56 -10.03 -8.60
CA GLU A 95 8.45 -9.33 -9.25
C GLU A 95 7.64 -8.58 -8.19
N VAL A 96 7.26 -7.33 -8.46
CA VAL A 96 6.53 -6.50 -7.49
C VAL A 96 5.14 -6.18 -8.01
N TYR A 97 4.14 -6.55 -7.21
CA TYR A 97 2.74 -6.34 -7.52
C TYR A 97 2.09 -5.42 -6.49
N CYS A 98 1.29 -4.47 -6.97
CA CYS A 98 0.42 -3.66 -6.13
C CYS A 98 -1.01 -4.18 -6.26
N TYR A 99 -1.61 -4.65 -5.17
CA TYR A 99 -2.92 -5.32 -5.23
C TYR A 99 -4.10 -4.44 -4.77
N GLY A 100 -3.82 -3.27 -4.18
CA GLY A 100 -4.84 -2.40 -3.61
C GLY A 100 -5.86 -1.89 -4.64
N ASP A 101 -7.12 -1.86 -4.26
CA ASP A 101 -8.19 -1.33 -5.12
C ASP A 101 -8.10 0.20 -5.25
N VAL A 102 -7.97 0.71 -6.48
CA VAL A 102 -7.76 2.15 -6.73
C VAL A 102 -8.91 3.02 -6.22
N ILE A 103 -10.14 2.55 -6.42
CA ILE A 103 -11.35 3.29 -6.04
C ILE A 103 -11.43 3.40 -4.52
N SER A 104 -11.21 2.27 -3.84
CA SER A 104 -11.25 2.20 -2.38
C SER A 104 -10.10 2.99 -1.77
N PHE A 105 -8.90 2.94 -2.35
CA PHE A 105 -7.75 3.73 -1.93
C PHE A 105 -8.03 5.24 -1.97
N LYS A 106 -8.66 5.71 -3.05
CA LYS A 106 -9.04 7.12 -3.18
C LYS A 106 -10.10 7.51 -2.14
N ALA A 107 -11.11 6.65 -1.92
CA ALA A 107 -12.12 6.89 -0.91
C ALA A 107 -11.52 6.96 0.50
N GLU A 108 -10.59 6.05 0.85
CA GLU A 108 -9.87 6.08 2.13
C GLU A 108 -9.08 7.37 2.32
N ALA A 109 -8.50 7.91 1.25
CA ALA A 109 -7.81 9.19 1.30
C ALA A 109 -8.75 10.37 1.59
N GLU A 110 -9.91 10.41 0.92
CA GLU A 110 -10.94 11.42 1.16
C GLU A 110 -11.49 11.32 2.59
N GLU A 111 -11.73 10.11 3.09
CA GLU A 111 -12.15 9.86 4.47
C GLU A 111 -11.11 10.30 5.50
N ALA A 112 -9.82 10.05 5.25
CA ALA A 112 -8.75 10.50 6.14
C ALA A 112 -8.74 12.03 6.28
N VAL A 113 -8.99 12.76 5.18
CA VAL A 113 -9.15 14.21 5.21
C VAL A 113 -10.38 14.61 6.00
N GLN A 114 -11.53 13.96 5.77
CA GLN A 114 -12.77 14.23 6.52
C GLN A 114 -12.57 14.02 8.02
N LEU A 115 -12.00 12.89 8.44
CA LEU A 115 -11.70 12.60 9.84
C LEU A 115 -10.73 13.63 10.46
N THR A 116 -9.75 14.09 9.69
CA THR A 116 -8.83 15.16 10.12
C THR A 116 -9.58 16.47 10.34
N LEU A 117 -10.47 16.86 9.43
CA LEU A 117 -11.30 18.06 9.57
C LEU A 117 -12.27 17.95 10.76
N LEU A 118 -12.90 16.79 10.95
CA LEU A 118 -13.75 16.52 12.11
C LEU A 118 -12.97 16.63 13.42
N THR A 119 -11.75 16.10 13.45
CA THR A 119 -10.84 16.18 14.60
C THR A 119 -10.47 17.62 14.89
N LEU A 120 -10.02 18.37 13.87
CA LEU A 120 -9.65 19.77 13.99
C LEU A 120 -10.83 20.63 14.49
N ARG A 121 -12.01 20.46 13.90
CA ARG A 121 -13.22 21.17 14.32
C ARG A 121 -13.59 20.84 15.75
N SER A 122 -13.42 19.58 16.18
CA SER A 122 -13.68 19.17 17.56
C SER A 122 -12.71 19.82 18.54
N ILE A 123 -11.44 19.94 18.18
CA ILE A 123 -10.42 20.65 18.97
C ILE A 123 -10.76 22.15 19.08
N ILE A 124 -11.08 22.81 17.96
CA ILE A 124 -11.37 24.26 17.92
C ILE A 124 -12.65 24.60 18.70
N THR A 125 -13.69 23.80 18.54
CA THR A 125 -15.01 24.07 19.14
C THR A 125 -15.18 23.46 20.53
N ASN A 126 -14.25 22.60 20.95
CA ASN A 126 -14.34 21.74 22.13
C ASN A 126 -15.66 20.93 22.18
N ARG A 127 -16.19 20.55 21.00
CA ARG A 127 -17.42 19.77 20.85
C ARG A 127 -17.24 18.67 19.81
N VAL A 128 -17.63 17.44 20.15
CA VAL A 128 -17.56 16.29 19.24
C VAL A 128 -18.93 16.07 18.60
N ASN A 129 -19.00 16.09 17.26
CA ASN A 129 -20.20 15.70 16.52
C ASN A 129 -20.23 14.18 16.31
N VAL A 130 -20.72 13.43 17.29
CA VAL A 130 -20.70 11.96 17.28
C VAL A 130 -21.44 11.37 16.07
N GLU A 131 -22.55 11.97 15.64
CA GLU A 131 -23.35 11.48 14.50
C GLU A 131 -22.55 11.52 13.20
N GLU A 132 -21.85 12.61 12.93
CA GLU A 132 -21.02 12.77 11.72
C GLU A 132 -19.83 11.82 11.74
N TRP A 133 -19.19 11.63 12.90
CA TRP A 133 -18.14 10.62 13.08
C TRP A 133 -18.65 9.20 12.78
N LEU A 134 -19.80 8.82 13.34
CA LEU A 134 -20.38 7.50 13.12
C LEU A 134 -20.72 7.29 11.64
N LYS A 135 -21.28 8.29 10.98
CA LYS A 135 -21.60 8.23 9.55
C LYS A 135 -20.34 7.95 8.71
N THR A 136 -19.28 8.74 8.89
CA THR A 136 -18.02 8.56 8.15
C THR A 136 -17.40 7.19 8.43
N LEU A 137 -17.41 6.71 9.68
CA LEU A 137 -16.84 5.41 10.04
C LEU A 137 -17.66 4.22 9.49
N GLN A 138 -18.98 4.34 9.39
CA GLN A 138 -19.84 3.31 8.82
C GLN A 138 -19.67 3.19 7.31
N GLU A 139 -19.57 4.32 6.59
CA GLU A 139 -19.30 4.36 5.16
C GLU A 139 -17.96 3.68 4.85
N ARG A 140 -16.91 4.01 5.62
CA ARG A 140 -15.59 3.35 5.58
C ARG A 140 -15.67 1.83 5.71
N SER A 141 -16.40 1.36 6.72
CA SER A 141 -16.50 -0.09 6.99
C SER A 141 -17.10 -0.85 5.81
N ARG A 142 -18.10 -0.27 5.14
CA ARG A 142 -18.75 -0.89 3.98
C ARG A 142 -17.83 -0.95 2.77
N LEU A 143 -17.14 0.15 2.47
CA LEU A 143 -16.19 0.19 1.34
C LEU A 143 -15.06 -0.82 1.53
N ARG A 144 -14.52 -0.92 2.75
CA ARG A 144 -13.45 -1.83 3.09
C ARG A 144 -13.82 -3.31 2.94
N GLU A 145 -15.04 -3.68 3.27
CA GLU A 145 -15.52 -5.06 3.08
C GLU A 145 -15.54 -5.45 1.60
N ILE A 146 -16.06 -4.56 0.74
CA ILE A 146 -16.14 -4.78 -0.71
C ILE A 146 -14.74 -4.79 -1.34
N SER A 147 -13.83 -3.92 -0.88
CA SER A 147 -12.46 -3.83 -1.39
C SER A 147 -11.64 -5.04 -1.00
N SER A 148 -11.72 -5.48 0.27
CA SER A 148 -10.93 -6.60 0.81
C SER A 148 -11.17 -7.90 0.04
N ARG A 149 -12.42 -8.15 -0.39
CA ARG A 149 -12.73 -9.32 -1.24
C ARG A 149 -12.06 -9.24 -2.61
N ARG A 150 -12.15 -8.08 -3.27
CA ARG A 150 -11.51 -7.85 -4.58
C ARG A 150 -9.99 -7.97 -4.49
N GLU A 151 -9.40 -7.44 -3.43
CA GLU A 151 -7.96 -7.54 -3.17
C GLU A 151 -7.51 -8.98 -2.93
N ALA A 152 -8.29 -9.75 -2.16
CA ALA A 152 -8.01 -11.16 -1.92
C ALA A 152 -8.10 -12.01 -3.20
N GLU A 153 -9.11 -11.76 -4.04
CA GLU A 153 -9.25 -12.41 -5.36
C GLU A 153 -8.02 -12.14 -6.24
N LYS A 154 -7.54 -10.88 -6.30
CA LYS A 154 -6.33 -10.52 -7.05
C LYS A 154 -5.07 -11.23 -6.54
N VAL A 155 -4.88 -11.27 -5.23
CA VAL A 155 -3.74 -11.97 -4.62
C VAL A 155 -3.78 -13.47 -4.96
N ALA A 156 -4.98 -14.07 -4.94
CA ALA A 156 -5.19 -15.48 -5.30
C ALA A 156 -4.94 -15.77 -6.78
N ASP A 157 -5.22 -14.82 -7.69
CA ASP A 157 -4.97 -14.99 -9.13
C ASP A 157 -3.48 -14.92 -9.51
N ILE A 158 -2.65 -14.29 -8.66
CA ILE A 158 -1.20 -14.15 -8.87
C ILE A 158 -0.42 -15.27 -8.16
N SER A 159 -0.99 -15.83 -7.09
CA SER A 159 -0.37 -16.87 -6.24
C SER A 159 -0.70 -18.29 -6.71
#